data_AF-A0A948B373-F1
#
_entry.id   AF-A0A948B373-F1
#
_cell.length_a   1.000
_cell.length_b   1.000
_cell.length_c   1.000
_cell.angle_alpha   90.00
_cell.angle_beta   90.00
_cell.angle_gamma   90.00
#
_symmetry.space_group_name_H-M   'P 1'
#
loop_
_entity.id
_entity.type
_entity.pdbx_description
1 polymer ?
#
loop_
_entity_poly.entity_id
_entity_poly.type
_entity_poly.pdbx_seq_one_letter_code
_entity_poly.pdbx_strand_id
1 'polypeptide(L)'
;MNRVRNTIPLLVGVLLMSLVAGGQEPPPPPGEPPLPSEQETLSFLEANLPEMYRGLQEFKQHNPEAYPNEVRMLGHLVRRYSELKRVAPELAAGFLRAHQLDAQCRQVADEMRRATDEAQRAKLKQQLQEMLNEIFDLRLAERELEVKNLERELTKIRTMLETRREAKPQIVERRMRDLTFEVDEALGWW
;
A
#
# COMPACT_ATOMS: atom_id res chain seq x y z
N MET A 1 -42.53 14.32 1.01
CA MET A 1 -42.02 12.94 0.79
C MET A 1 -41.20 12.93 -0.48
N ASN A 2 -39.86 12.86 -0.38
CA ASN A 2 -38.98 12.51 -1.50
C ASN A 2 -37.66 11.98 -0.91
N ARG A 3 -37.47 10.66 -0.93
CA ARG A 3 -36.22 10.00 -0.55
C ARG A 3 -35.26 10.07 -1.74
N VAL A 4 -34.24 10.92 -1.66
CA VAL A 4 -33.09 10.86 -2.57
C VAL A 4 -32.16 9.76 -2.05
N ARG A 5 -32.00 8.70 -2.83
CA ARG A 5 -31.04 7.62 -2.58
C ARG A 5 -29.63 8.17 -2.74
N ASN A 6 -28.89 8.31 -1.63
CA ASN A 6 -27.45 8.56 -1.65
C ASN A 6 -26.74 7.23 -2.00
N THR A 7 -26.39 7.05 -3.27
CA THR A 7 -25.42 6.03 -3.68
C THR A 7 -24.02 6.63 -3.58
N ILE A 8 -23.22 6.14 -2.61
CA ILE A 8 -21.79 6.42 -2.52
C ILE A 8 -21.10 5.60 -3.62
N PRO A 9 -20.39 6.20 -4.59
CA PRO A 9 -19.56 5.42 -5.49
C PRO A 9 -18.25 5.08 -4.76
N LEU A 10 -18.14 3.83 -4.31
CA LEU A 10 -16.86 3.19 -4.00
C LEU A 10 -16.05 3.15 -5.30
N LEU A 11 -14.92 3.86 -5.32
CA LEU A 11 -14.01 3.85 -6.45
C LEU A 11 -13.32 2.49 -6.48
N VAL A 12 -13.80 1.65 -7.40
CA VAL A 12 -13.17 0.43 -7.89
C VAL A 12 -11.84 0.82 -8.53
N GLY A 13 -10.75 0.73 -7.77
CA GLY A 13 -9.44 0.46 -8.33
C GLY A 13 -9.45 -1.00 -8.76
N VAL A 14 -9.46 -1.24 -10.08
CA VAL A 14 -9.45 -2.58 -10.67
C VAL A 14 -8.15 -3.29 -10.27
N LEU A 15 -8.20 -4.06 -9.18
CA LEU A 15 -7.36 -5.22 -9.01
C LEU A 15 -8.16 -6.41 -9.55
N LEU A 16 -7.65 -7.07 -10.59
CA LEU A 16 -8.13 -8.36 -11.07
C LEU A 16 -8.00 -9.38 -9.94
N MET A 17 -9.01 -9.47 -9.08
CA MET A 17 -9.15 -10.52 -8.08
C MET A 17 -10.21 -11.48 -8.58
N SER A 18 -9.74 -12.65 -9.00
CA SER A 18 -10.54 -13.82 -9.32
C SER A 18 -11.54 -14.10 -8.19
N LEU A 19 -12.84 -14.08 -8.50
CA LEU A 19 -13.87 -14.55 -7.57
C LEU A 19 -13.65 -16.05 -7.32
N VAL A 20 -13.16 -16.39 -6.12
CA VAL A 20 -13.38 -17.72 -5.54
C VAL A 20 -14.30 -17.54 -4.35
N ALA A 21 -15.56 -17.94 -4.54
CA ALA A 21 -16.56 -18.02 -3.49
C ALA A 21 -16.07 -19.03 -2.42
N GLY A 22 -15.84 -18.53 -1.20
CA GLY A 22 -15.38 -19.32 -0.04
C GLY A 22 -13.93 -19.05 0.40
N GLY A 23 -13.25 -18.07 -0.19
CA GLY A 23 -11.79 -17.89 -0.10
C GLY A 23 -11.24 -17.52 1.27
N GLN A 24 -10.65 -18.49 1.96
CA GLN A 24 -9.43 -18.23 2.71
C GLN A 24 -8.43 -17.61 1.74
N GLU A 25 -7.95 -16.41 2.06
CA GLU A 25 -6.92 -15.74 1.25
C GLU A 25 -5.69 -16.66 1.20
N PRO A 26 -5.05 -16.80 0.02
CA PRO A 26 -3.78 -17.52 -0.05
C PRO A 26 -2.81 -16.87 0.95
N PRO A 27 -2.00 -17.67 1.66
CA PRO A 27 -1.04 -17.12 2.61
C PRO A 27 -0.16 -16.07 1.91
N PRO A 28 0.25 -15.02 2.62
CA PRO A 28 1.09 -13.98 2.04
C PRO A 28 2.35 -14.62 1.42
N PRO A 29 2.91 -14.00 0.37
CA PRO A 29 4.19 -14.44 -0.18
C PRO A 29 5.23 -14.59 0.94
N PRO A 30 6.14 -15.57 0.85
CA PRO A 30 7.18 -15.76 1.87
C PRO A 30 7.94 -14.45 2.14
N GLY A 31 7.87 -13.97 3.39
CA GLY A 31 8.55 -12.76 3.84
C GLY A 31 7.68 -11.50 3.91
N GLU A 32 6.44 -11.50 3.41
CA GLU A 32 5.50 -10.42 3.68
C GLU A 32 4.91 -10.55 5.09
N PRO A 33 4.88 -9.47 5.89
CA PRO A 33 4.21 -9.49 7.18
C PRO A 33 2.70 -9.74 6.99
N PRO A 34 2.07 -10.48 7.91
CA PRO A 34 0.63 -10.71 7.86
C PRO A 34 -0.12 -9.39 7.94
N LEU A 35 -1.34 -9.36 7.41
CA LEU A 35 -2.22 -8.22 7.63
C LEU A 35 -2.51 -8.06 9.13
N PRO A 36 -2.62 -6.80 9.61
CA PRO A 36 -3.05 -6.55 10.97
C PRO A 36 -4.46 -7.13 11.19
N SER A 37 -4.72 -7.54 12.42
CA SER A 37 -6.04 -7.98 12.84
C SER A 37 -7.08 -6.87 12.67
N GLU A 38 -8.37 -7.23 12.71
CA GLU A 38 -9.46 -6.26 12.75
C GLU A 38 -9.26 -5.26 13.90
N GLN A 39 -8.95 -5.75 15.10
CA GLN A 39 -8.77 -4.89 16.27
C GLN A 39 -7.63 -3.89 16.09
N GLU A 40 -6.48 -4.34 15.60
CA GLU A 40 -5.33 -3.46 15.33
C GLU A 40 -5.67 -2.42 14.26
N THR A 41 -6.38 -2.84 13.21
CA THR A 41 -6.84 -1.95 12.13
C THR A 41 -7.79 -0.88 12.69
N LEU A 42 -8.79 -1.28 13.49
CA LEU A 42 -9.75 -0.37 14.09
C LEU A 42 -9.09 0.63 15.04
N SER A 43 -8.21 0.17 15.93
CA SER A 43 -7.48 1.05 16.84
C SER A 43 -6.57 2.03 16.10
N PHE A 44 -5.94 1.60 15.00
CA PHE A 44 -5.15 2.50 14.17
C PHE A 44 -6.03 3.60 13.54
N LEU A 45 -7.16 3.21 12.95
CA LEU A 45 -8.09 4.15 12.31
C LEU A 45 -8.66 5.14 13.33
N GLU A 46 -9.07 4.68 14.51
CA GLU A 46 -9.59 5.55 15.56
C GLU A 46 -8.57 6.62 15.97
N ALA A 47 -7.31 6.23 16.15
CA ALA A 47 -6.26 7.16 16.57
C ALA A 47 -5.79 8.13 15.47
N ASN A 48 -5.76 7.69 14.21
CA ASN A 48 -5.07 8.42 13.14
C ASN A 48 -5.99 8.94 12.03
N LEU A 49 -7.15 8.29 11.83
CA LEU A 49 -8.11 8.54 10.76
C LEU A 49 -9.56 8.47 11.30
N PRO A 50 -9.93 9.30 12.30
CA PRO A 50 -11.18 9.15 13.05
C PRO A 50 -12.44 9.25 12.18
N GLU A 51 -12.38 10.02 11.09
CA GLU A 51 -13.48 10.13 10.13
C GLU A 51 -13.69 8.85 9.32
N MET A 52 -12.59 8.17 8.96
CA MET A 52 -12.66 6.86 8.30
C MET A 52 -13.16 5.79 9.26
N TYR A 53 -12.73 5.85 10.52
CA TYR A 53 -13.25 4.97 11.58
C TYR A 53 -14.75 5.14 11.75
N ARG A 54 -15.25 6.39 11.88
CA ARG A 54 -16.70 6.67 11.98
C ARG A 54 -17.46 6.13 10.76
N GLY A 55 -16.98 6.42 9.55
CA GLY A 55 -17.59 5.92 8.31
C GLY A 55 -17.62 4.38 8.24
N LEU A 56 -16.58 3.72 8.73
CA LEU A 56 -16.52 2.26 8.81
C LEU A 56 -17.52 1.68 9.82
N GLN A 57 -17.73 2.33 10.97
CA GLN A 57 -18.75 1.93 11.95
C GLN A 57 -20.17 2.10 11.39
N GLU A 58 -20.44 3.21 10.70
CA GLU A 58 -21.70 3.41 10.00
C GLU A 58 -21.89 2.37 8.89
N PHE A 59 -20.85 2.07 8.13
CA PHE A 59 -20.88 1.04 7.08
C PHE A 59 -21.24 -0.34 7.66
N LYS A 60 -20.66 -0.72 8.80
CA LYS A 60 -20.97 -1.98 9.52
C LYS A 60 -22.45 -2.14 9.82
N GLN A 61 -23.13 -1.06 10.23
CA GLN A 61 -24.55 -1.09 10.58
C GLN A 61 -25.44 -1.33 9.36
N HIS A 62 -25.05 -0.80 8.20
CA HIS A 62 -25.87 -0.88 6.98
C HIS A 62 -25.49 -2.05 6.07
N ASN A 63 -24.24 -2.55 6.16
CA ASN A 63 -23.69 -3.60 5.29
C ASN A 63 -22.81 -4.58 6.08
N PRO A 64 -23.38 -5.33 7.05
CA PRO A 64 -22.59 -6.21 7.92
C PRO A 64 -21.87 -7.33 7.17
N GLU A 65 -22.41 -7.82 6.05
CA GLU A 65 -21.79 -8.87 5.24
C GLU A 65 -20.52 -8.40 4.51
N ALA A 66 -20.48 -7.12 4.11
CA ALA A 66 -19.35 -6.53 3.40
C ALA A 66 -18.27 -5.98 4.35
N TYR A 67 -18.61 -5.80 5.63
CA TYR A 67 -17.73 -5.20 6.64
C TYR A 67 -16.36 -5.90 6.77
N PRO A 68 -16.25 -7.25 6.82
CA PRO A 68 -14.95 -7.90 6.92
C PRO A 68 -14.02 -7.59 5.74
N ASN A 69 -14.59 -7.48 4.53
CA ASN A 69 -13.84 -7.09 3.35
C ASN A 69 -13.34 -5.65 3.44
N GLU A 70 -14.17 -4.74 3.94
CA GLU A 70 -13.78 -3.33 4.12
C GLU A 70 -12.66 -3.19 5.17
N VAL A 71 -12.77 -3.87 6.31
CA VAL A 71 -11.71 -3.93 7.33
C VAL A 71 -10.42 -4.49 6.73
N ARG A 72 -10.50 -5.57 5.94
CA ARG A 72 -9.33 -6.16 5.27
C ARG A 72 -8.66 -5.18 4.31
N MET A 73 -9.45 -4.46 3.50
CA MET A 73 -8.94 -3.41 2.62
C MET A 73 -8.20 -2.31 3.39
N LEU A 74 -8.75 -1.91 4.54
CA LEU A 74 -8.11 -0.94 5.44
C LEU A 74 -6.88 -1.52 6.15
N GLY A 75 -6.83 -2.83 6.40
CA GLY A 75 -5.65 -3.51 6.91
C GLY A 75 -4.42 -3.34 6.02
N HIS A 76 -4.59 -3.30 4.69
CA HIS A 76 -3.48 -3.01 3.77
C HIS A 76 -2.91 -1.60 3.96
N LEU A 77 -3.75 -0.60 4.28
CA LEU A 77 -3.31 0.75 4.59
C LEU A 77 -2.44 0.75 5.86
N VAL A 78 -2.90 0.06 6.92
CA VAL A 78 -2.16 -0.02 8.19
C VAL A 78 -0.84 -0.76 8.04
N ARG A 79 -0.82 -1.85 7.27
CA ARG A 79 0.41 -2.56 6.91
C ARG A 79 1.39 -1.66 6.17
N ARG A 80 0.91 -0.95 5.14
CA ARG A 80 1.73 -0.02 4.34
C ARG A 80 2.32 1.09 5.21
N TYR A 81 1.52 1.71 6.08
CA TYR A 81 2.01 2.72 7.02
C TYR A 81 3.10 2.15 7.94
N SER A 82 2.90 0.95 8.48
CA SER A 82 3.85 0.31 9.40
C SER A 82 5.18 -0.02 8.70
N GLU A 83 5.12 -0.48 7.46
CA GLU A 83 6.30 -0.70 6.61
C GLU A 83 7.05 0.60 6.34
N LEU A 84 6.35 1.64 5.87
CA LEU A 84 6.94 2.96 5.64
C LEU A 84 7.58 3.51 6.91
N LYS A 85 6.91 3.39 8.06
CA LYS A 85 7.45 3.88 9.33
C LYS A 85 8.77 3.21 9.71
N ARG A 86 8.97 1.95 9.32
CA ARG A 86 10.20 1.20 9.58
C ARG A 86 11.35 1.60 8.64
N VAL A 87 11.06 1.90 7.38
CA VAL A 87 12.09 2.07 6.33
C VAL A 87 12.31 3.50 5.87
N ALA A 88 11.30 4.36 6.00
CA ALA A 88 11.27 5.77 5.59
C ALA A 88 10.26 6.56 6.44
N PRO A 89 10.58 6.89 7.70
CA PRO A 89 9.65 7.54 8.64
C PRO A 89 9.04 8.85 8.11
N GLU A 90 9.81 9.66 7.38
CA GLU A 90 9.32 10.88 6.74
C GLU A 90 8.19 10.61 5.74
N LEU A 91 8.26 9.52 4.97
CA LEU A 91 7.19 9.12 4.07
C LEU A 91 5.97 8.58 4.80
N ALA A 92 6.17 7.90 5.93
CA ALA A 92 5.05 7.40 6.73
C ALA A 92 4.17 8.55 7.24
N ALA A 93 4.80 9.65 7.65
CA ALA A 93 4.08 10.87 8.03
C ALA A 93 3.33 11.49 6.84
N GLY A 94 3.98 11.60 5.68
CA GLY A 94 3.36 12.11 4.46
C GLY A 94 2.19 11.25 3.97
N PHE A 95 2.35 9.92 4.00
CA PHE A 95 1.33 8.94 3.66
C PHE A 95 0.09 9.09 4.56
N LEU A 96 0.29 9.17 5.88
CA LEU A 96 -0.81 9.35 6.81
C LEU A 96 -1.51 10.70 6.62
N ARG A 97 -0.72 11.77 6.42
CA ARG A 97 -1.26 13.11 6.14
C ARG A 97 -2.11 13.14 4.88
N ALA A 98 -1.68 12.48 3.81
CA ALA A 98 -2.45 12.39 2.57
C ALA A 98 -3.81 11.72 2.80
N HIS A 99 -3.87 10.64 3.59
CA HIS A 99 -5.13 10.00 3.94
C HIS A 99 -6.04 10.86 4.82
N GLN A 100 -5.48 11.64 5.74
CA GLN A 100 -6.24 12.60 6.54
C GLN A 100 -6.84 13.70 5.66
N LEU A 101 -6.07 14.24 4.72
CA LEU A 101 -6.53 15.23 3.76
C LEU A 101 -7.59 14.66 2.83
N ASP A 102 -7.46 13.42 2.35
CA ASP A 102 -8.50 12.77 1.54
C ASP A 102 -9.84 12.68 2.28
N ALA A 103 -9.82 12.39 3.58
CA ALA A 103 -11.02 12.38 4.41
C ALA A 103 -11.62 13.78 4.56
N GLN A 104 -10.79 14.80 4.80
CA GLN A 104 -11.22 16.20 4.90
C GLN A 104 -11.77 16.74 3.58
N CYS A 105 -11.15 16.39 2.44
CA CYS A 105 -11.62 16.74 1.10
C CYS A 105 -13.07 16.28 0.88
N ARG A 106 -13.43 15.08 1.37
CA ARG A 106 -14.81 14.57 1.26
C ARG A 106 -15.79 15.42 2.08
N GLN A 107 -15.41 15.80 3.29
CA GLN A 107 -16.22 16.68 4.14
C GLN A 107 -16.41 18.06 3.48
N VAL A 108 -15.33 18.67 3.00
CA VAL A 108 -15.38 19.97 2.31
C VAL A 108 -16.23 19.88 1.04
N ALA A 109 -16.13 18.79 0.28
CA ALA A 109 -16.97 18.57 -0.90
C ALA A 109 -18.45 18.41 -0.53
N ASP A 110 -18.77 17.73 0.57
CA ASP A 110 -20.14 17.60 1.09
C ASP A 110 -20.71 18.94 1.54
N GLU A 111 -19.93 19.74 2.27
CA GLU A 111 -20.28 21.10 2.68
C GLU A 111 -20.52 21.99 1.47
N MET A 112 -19.64 21.93 0.47
CA MET A 112 -19.76 22.71 -0.77
C MET A 112 -21.02 22.35 -1.56
N ARG A 113 -21.44 21.08 -1.56
CA ARG A 113 -22.70 20.64 -2.19
C ARG A 113 -23.94 21.15 -1.47
N ARG A 114 -23.86 21.39 -0.16
CA ARG A 114 -24.96 21.87 0.68
C ARG A 114 -25.01 23.40 0.78
N ALA A 115 -23.90 24.08 0.50
CA ALA A 115 -23.80 25.53 0.58
C ALA A 115 -24.70 26.20 -0.46
N THR A 116 -25.54 27.14 -0.01
CA THR A 116 -26.43 27.94 -0.84
C THR A 116 -25.86 29.31 -1.17
N ASP A 117 -24.88 29.77 -0.39
CA ASP A 117 -24.20 31.04 -0.57
C ASP A 117 -22.98 30.91 -1.49
N GLU A 118 -22.88 31.78 -2.51
CA GLU A 118 -21.83 31.69 -3.52
C GLU A 118 -20.45 32.06 -2.97
N ALA A 119 -20.39 33.01 -2.02
CA ALA A 119 -19.13 33.38 -1.38
C ALA A 119 -18.59 32.22 -0.51
N GLN A 120 -19.45 31.53 0.24
CA GLN A 120 -19.10 30.33 0.97
C GLN A 120 -18.63 29.21 0.04
N ARG A 121 -19.33 28.98 -1.09
CA ARG A 121 -18.91 27.99 -2.09
C ARG A 121 -17.53 28.30 -2.67
N ALA A 122 -17.24 29.56 -2.98
CA ALA A 122 -15.93 29.98 -3.47
C ALA A 122 -14.82 29.69 -2.45
N LYS A 123 -15.06 29.97 -1.16
CA LYS A 123 -14.12 29.67 -0.07
C LYS A 123 -13.86 28.16 0.07
N LEU A 124 -14.91 27.34 0.07
CA LEU A 124 -14.79 25.88 0.16
C LEU A 124 -14.07 25.29 -1.06
N LYS A 125 -14.32 25.85 -2.25
CA LYS A 125 -13.59 25.45 -3.47
C LYS A 125 -12.10 25.73 -3.36
N GLN A 126 -11.71 26.90 -2.86
CA GLN A 126 -10.31 27.24 -2.64
C GLN A 126 -9.66 26.30 -1.62
N GLN A 127 -10.32 26.07 -0.48
CA GLN A 127 -9.85 25.13 0.54
C GLN A 127 -9.67 23.71 -0.02
N LEU A 128 -10.62 23.22 -0.83
CA LEU A 128 -10.52 21.91 -1.47
C LEU A 128 -9.34 21.85 -2.43
N GLN A 129 -9.11 22.91 -3.22
CA GLN A 129 -7.99 23.00 -4.14
C GLN A 129 -6.64 22.97 -3.40
N GLU A 130 -6.51 23.68 -2.29
CA GLU A 130 -5.31 23.69 -1.45
C GLU A 130 -5.01 22.29 -0.89
N MET A 131 -6.02 21.59 -0.36
CA MET A 131 -5.87 20.22 0.15
C MET A 131 -5.48 19.23 -0.95
N LEU A 132 -6.08 19.34 -2.15
CA LEU A 132 -5.77 18.46 -3.27
C LEU A 132 -4.33 18.66 -3.79
N ASN A 133 -3.83 19.90 -3.79
CA ASN A 133 -2.44 20.18 -4.11
C ASN A 133 -1.50 19.55 -3.07
N GLU A 134 -1.78 19.71 -1.77
CA GLU A 134 -0.97 19.08 -0.71
C GLU A 134 -0.96 17.55 -0.84
N ILE A 135 -2.11 16.92 -1.12
CA ILE A 135 -2.19 15.46 -1.38
C ILE A 135 -1.31 15.07 -2.59
N PHE A 136 -1.38 15.85 -3.66
CA PHE A 136 -0.60 15.58 -4.87
C PHE A 136 0.90 15.61 -4.57
N ASP A 137 1.38 16.66 -3.89
CA ASP A 137 2.80 16.82 -3.56
C ASP A 137 3.29 15.69 -2.63
N LEU A 138 2.50 15.31 -1.62
CA LEU A 138 2.83 14.20 -0.71
C LEU A 138 2.95 12.87 -1.45
N ARG A 139 2.02 12.60 -2.38
CA ARG A 139 2.05 11.36 -3.19
C ARG A 139 3.18 11.39 -4.20
N LEU A 140 3.48 12.54 -4.80
CA LEU A 140 4.61 12.69 -5.71
C LEU A 140 5.93 12.39 -4.99
N ALA A 141 6.13 12.95 -3.78
CA ALA A 141 7.32 12.70 -2.97
C ALA A 141 7.48 11.20 -2.61
N GLU A 142 6.39 10.50 -2.30
CA GLU A 142 6.43 9.04 -2.08
C GLU A 142 6.90 8.31 -3.35
N ARG A 143 6.36 8.66 -4.53
CA ARG A 143 6.74 8.04 -5.81
C ARG A 143 8.17 8.33 -6.21
N GLU A 144 8.66 9.54 -5.98
CA GLU A 144 10.06 9.88 -6.24
C GLU A 144 11.03 9.05 -5.40
N LEU A 145 10.71 8.78 -4.14
CA LEU A 145 11.54 7.89 -3.32
C LEU A 145 11.45 6.44 -3.78
N GLU A 146 10.26 5.98 -4.16
CA GLU A 146 10.07 4.63 -4.73
C GLU A 146 10.95 4.44 -5.98
N VAL A 147 10.97 5.41 -6.89
CA VAL A 147 11.87 5.40 -8.06
C VAL A 147 13.33 5.29 -7.63
N LYS A 148 13.79 6.12 -6.69
CA LYS A 148 15.17 6.06 -6.18
C LYS A 148 15.52 4.71 -5.56
N ASN A 149 14.58 4.06 -4.87
CA ASN A 149 14.79 2.73 -4.29
C ASN A 149 14.93 1.67 -5.37
N LEU A 150 14.05 1.70 -6.38
CA LEU A 150 14.10 0.79 -7.52
C LEU A 150 15.40 0.95 -8.31
N GLU A 151 15.89 2.18 -8.50
CA GLU A 151 17.18 2.44 -9.15
C GLU A 151 18.36 1.84 -8.38
N ARG A 152 18.34 1.92 -7.04
CA ARG A 152 19.37 1.29 -6.18
C ARG A 152 19.36 -0.22 -6.28
N GLU A 153 18.18 -0.84 -6.20
CA GLU A 153 18.06 -2.31 -6.33
C GLU A 153 18.44 -2.79 -7.73
N LEU A 154 18.04 -2.05 -8.78
CA LEU A 154 18.42 -2.36 -10.15
C LEU A 154 19.94 -2.32 -10.33
N THR A 155 20.61 -1.33 -9.73
CA THR A 155 22.07 -1.23 -9.75
C THR A 155 22.72 -2.42 -9.06
N LYS A 156 22.24 -2.81 -7.87
CA LYS A 156 22.72 -3.97 -7.13
C LYS A 156 22.59 -5.27 -7.93
N ILE A 157 21.42 -5.50 -8.53
CA ILE A 157 21.16 -6.70 -9.37
C ILE A 157 22.10 -6.72 -10.58
N ARG A 158 22.30 -5.57 -11.24
CA ARG A 158 23.24 -5.45 -12.37
C ARG A 158 24.67 -5.80 -11.95
N THR A 159 25.15 -5.30 -10.81
CA THR A 159 26.48 -5.66 -10.29
C THR A 159 26.59 -7.15 -10.01
N MET A 160 25.59 -7.76 -9.35
CA MET A 160 25.58 -9.20 -9.08
C MET A 160 25.62 -10.04 -10.36
N LEU A 161 24.88 -9.62 -11.39
CA LEU A 161 24.89 -10.29 -12.70
C LEU A 161 26.26 -10.19 -13.37
N GLU A 162 26.90 -9.03 -13.30
CA GLU A 162 28.23 -8.85 -13.90
C GLU A 162 29.29 -9.69 -13.19
N THR A 163 29.32 -9.67 -11.85
CA THR A 163 30.20 -10.56 -11.07
C THR A 163 29.98 -12.04 -11.43
N ARG A 164 28.72 -12.45 -11.65
CA ARG A 164 28.41 -13.83 -12.06
C ARG A 164 28.84 -14.14 -13.49
N ARG A 165 28.79 -13.17 -14.41
CA ARG A 165 29.29 -13.32 -15.78
C ARG A 165 30.80 -13.46 -15.80
N GLU A 166 31.51 -12.64 -15.04
CA GLU A 166 32.97 -12.71 -14.88
C GLU A 166 33.39 -14.04 -14.23
N ALA A 167 32.64 -14.51 -13.23
CA ALA A 167 32.87 -15.79 -12.57
C ALA A 167 32.40 -17.02 -13.37
N LYS A 168 31.83 -16.83 -14.57
CA LYS A 168 31.25 -17.93 -15.36
C LYS A 168 32.26 -19.05 -15.64
N PRO A 169 33.51 -18.79 -16.07
CA PRO A 169 34.47 -19.87 -16.33
C PRO A 169 34.71 -20.74 -15.10
N GLN A 170 34.92 -20.15 -13.93
CA GLN A 170 35.17 -20.86 -12.68
C GLN A 170 33.94 -21.65 -12.22
N ILE A 171 32.74 -21.08 -12.37
CA ILE A 171 31.48 -21.77 -12.07
C ILE A 171 31.30 -23.00 -12.97
N VAL A 172 31.56 -22.85 -14.27
CA VAL A 172 31.47 -23.95 -15.24
C VAL A 172 32.52 -25.02 -14.95
N GLU A 173 33.77 -24.63 -14.70
CA GLU A 173 34.87 -25.54 -14.41
C GLU A 173 34.61 -26.35 -13.12
N ARG A 174 34.16 -25.68 -12.05
CA ARG A 174 33.73 -26.37 -10.82
C ARG A 174 32.61 -27.37 -11.11
N ARG A 175 31.59 -26.97 -11.88
CA ARG A 175 30.48 -27.85 -12.23
C ARG A 175 30.92 -29.03 -13.10
N MET A 176 31.89 -28.83 -13.99
CA MET A 176 32.49 -29.90 -14.78
C MET A 176 33.17 -30.93 -13.88
N ARG A 177 34.05 -30.51 -12.96
CA ARG A 177 34.69 -31.41 -11.98
C ARG A 177 33.68 -32.20 -11.15
N ASP A 178 32.66 -31.52 -10.65
CA ASP A 178 31.59 -32.16 -9.85
C ASP A 178 30.85 -33.26 -10.64
N LEU A 179 30.74 -33.13 -11.96
CA LEU A 179 30.00 -34.06 -12.83
C LEU A 179 30.87 -35.18 -13.41
N THR A 180 32.15 -34.93 -13.65
CA THR A 180 33.07 -35.93 -14.21
C THR A 180 33.64 -36.86 -13.15
N PHE A 181 33.37 -36.61 -11.86
CA PHE A 181 34.03 -37.29 -10.75
C PHE A 181 35.56 -37.30 -10.93
N GLU A 182 36.10 -36.24 -11.51
CA GLU A 182 37.49 -35.86 -11.30
C GLU A 182 37.59 -35.44 -9.83
N VAL A 183 37.52 -36.44 -8.96
CA VAL A 183 37.98 -36.35 -7.58
C VAL A 183 39.43 -35.91 -7.73
N ASP A 184 39.80 -34.80 -7.09
CA ASP A 184 41.19 -34.54 -6.79
C ASP A 184 41.76 -35.87 -6.28
N GLU A 185 42.57 -36.58 -7.08
CA GLU A 185 43.25 -37.80 -6.61
C GLU A 185 44.10 -37.48 -5.36
N ALA A 186 44.34 -36.20 -5.09
CA ALA A 186 44.93 -35.65 -3.86
C ALA A 186 44.03 -35.70 -2.60
N LEU A 187 42.73 -36.01 -2.70
CA LEU A 187 41.82 -36.20 -1.54
C LEU A 187 41.41 -37.66 -1.34
N GLY A 188 41.99 -38.58 -2.10
CA GLY A 188 42.00 -40.00 -1.80
C GLY A 188 43.09 -40.33 -0.77
N TRP A 189 42.73 -40.24 0.51
CA TRP A 189 43.45 -40.79 1.69
C TRP A 189 44.71 -40.07 2.21
N TRP A 190 44.54 -38.96 2.93
CA TRP A 190 45.18 -38.69 4.25
C TRP A 190 44.55 -37.48 4.92
#